data_AF-A0A4D9CVJ6-F1
#
_entry.id   AF-A0A4D9CVJ6-F1
#
_cell.length_a   1.000
_cell.length_b   1.000
_cell.length_c   1.000
_cell.angle_alpha   90.00
_cell.angle_beta   90.00
_cell.angle_gamma   90.00
#
_symmetry.space_group_name_H-M   'P 1'
#
loop_
_entity.id
_entity.type
_entity.pdbx_description
1 polymer ?
#
loop_
_entity_poly.entity_id
_entity_poly.type
_entity_poly.pdbx_seq_one_letter_code
_entity_poly.pdbx_strand_id
1 'polypeptide(L)'
;DFCTVVHYRRLEDGRLVVVNRAAEHVRAPRSDKYVRSEILLAGNIMRPHPSDPNKTLLVTLTHINPGGSIDSKAGALMVNKLSSTSPVSFLRKIEFAARKGWDETEEGREGWRGWWGERVMRRDGERVMRSHDRQIGDPGKVRKILGVEPVEKRRTEMQSLEWERLMTVV
;
A
#
# COMPACT_ATOMS: atom_id res chain seq x y z
N ASP A 1 9.18 1.47 11.35
CA ASP A 1 9.23 2.00 9.98
C ASP A 1 9.50 0.84 9.02
N PHE A 2 9.56 1.11 7.72
CA PHE A 2 9.96 0.15 6.69
C PHE A 2 11.03 0.77 5.80
N CYS A 3 12.02 -0.01 5.40
CA CYS A 3 12.94 0.33 4.31
C CYS A 3 12.86 -0.80 3.28
N THR A 4 12.40 -0.49 2.07
CA THR A 4 12.13 -1.50 1.04
C THR A 4 12.71 -1.12 -0.31
N VAL A 5 13.12 -2.13 -1.06
CA VAL A 5 13.34 -2.01 -2.51
C VAL A 5 12.05 -2.43 -3.19
N VAL A 6 11.59 -1.57 -4.10
CA VAL A 6 10.38 -1.77 -4.90
C VAL A 6 10.79 -1.93 -6.36
N HIS A 7 10.28 -2.99 -6.98
CA HIS A 7 10.33 -3.17 -8.42
C HIS A 7 8.91 -3.20 -8.96
N TYR A 8 8.67 -2.59 -10.11
CA TYR A 8 7.41 -2.72 -10.81
C TYR A 8 7.67 -2.95 -12.28
N ARG A 9 6.76 -3.69 -12.91
CA ARG A 9 6.85 -4.02 -14.33
C ARG A 9 5.45 -4.25 -14.88
N ARG A 10 5.23 -3.80 -16.13
CA ARG A 10 4.12 -4.26 -16.94
C ARG A 10 4.53 -5.53 -17.67
N LEU A 11 3.78 -6.61 -17.49
CA LEU A 11 3.99 -7.88 -18.17
C LEU A 11 3.39 -7.84 -19.59
N GLU A 12 3.77 -8.79 -20.43
CA GLU A 12 3.33 -8.89 -21.83
C GLU A 12 1.81 -9.02 -21.97
N ASP A 13 1.16 -9.67 -21.00
CA ASP A 13 -0.30 -9.82 -20.94
C ASP A 13 -1.02 -8.60 -20.34
N GLY A 14 -0.33 -7.46 -20.21
CA GLY A 14 -0.90 -6.20 -19.74
C GLY A 14 -1.03 -6.08 -18.23
N ARG A 15 -0.68 -7.11 -17.45
CA ARG A 15 -0.67 -7.02 -15.98
C ARG A 15 0.37 -6.02 -15.50
N LEU A 16 0.01 -5.19 -14.54
CA LEU A 16 0.96 -4.36 -13.79
C LEU A 16 1.28 -5.05 -12.47
N VAL A 17 2.56 -5.36 -12.26
CA VAL A 17 3.06 -6.01 -11.05
C VAL A 17 3.94 -5.03 -10.30
N VAL A 18 3.70 -4.86 -9.01
CA VAL A 18 4.55 -4.11 -8.08
C VAL A 18 4.96 -5.07 -6.98
N VAL A 19 6.24 -5.38 -6.85
CA VAL A 19 6.78 -6.24 -5.81
C VAL A 19 7.78 -5.49 -4.97
N ASN A 20 7.84 -5.81 -3.69
CA ASN A 20 8.81 -5.21 -2.80
C ASN A 20 9.24 -6.17 -1.70
N ARG A 21 10.45 -5.93 -1.21
CA ARG A 21 11.06 -6.64 -0.08
C ARG A 21 11.85 -5.67 0.78
N ALA A 22 12.14 -6.09 2.01
CA ALA A 22 12.99 -5.36 2.93
C ALA A 22 14.39 -5.14 2.33
N ALA A 23 14.97 -3.99 2.64
CA ALA A 23 16.32 -3.64 2.29
C ALA A 23 16.91 -2.72 3.35
N GLU A 24 18.22 -2.73 3.50
CA GLU A 24 18.94 -1.74 4.31
C GLU A 24 19.49 -0.64 3.40
N HIS A 25 19.50 0.60 3.89
CA HIS A 25 20.01 1.74 3.14
C HIS A 25 20.67 2.73 4.10
N VAL A 26 21.89 3.20 3.78
CA VAL A 26 22.70 4.07 4.66
C VAL A 26 22.01 5.39 5.05
N ARG A 27 21.16 5.93 4.17
CA ARG A 27 20.32 7.12 4.44
C ARG A 27 19.04 6.84 5.24
N ALA A 28 18.73 5.58 5.53
CA ALA A 28 17.58 5.16 6.32
C ALA A 28 18.02 4.14 7.40
N PRO A 29 19.00 4.49 8.25
CA PRO A 29 19.49 3.59 9.28
C PRO A 29 18.36 3.26 10.27
N ARG A 30 18.50 2.13 10.97
CA ARG A 30 17.62 1.81 12.09
C ARG A 30 17.77 2.89 13.17
N SER A 31 16.67 3.22 13.84
CA SER A 31 16.65 4.17 14.95
C SER A 31 15.82 3.60 16.10
N ASP A 32 15.98 4.14 17.29
CA ASP A 32 15.19 3.84 18.48
C ASP A 32 13.77 4.43 18.41
N LYS A 33 13.54 5.43 17.54
CA LYS A 33 12.26 6.10 17.37
C LYS A 33 11.13 5.19 16.86
N TYR A 34 11.46 4.20 16.02
CA TYR A 34 10.50 3.26 15.46
C TYR A 34 11.09 1.87 15.34
N VAL A 35 10.29 0.84 15.65
CA VAL A 35 10.64 -0.56 15.35
C VAL A 35 10.75 -0.74 13.84
N ARG A 36 11.90 -1.23 13.35
CA ARG A 36 12.10 -1.59 11.94
C ARG A 36 11.36 -2.88 11.64
N SER A 37 10.26 -2.77 10.90
CA SER A 37 9.53 -3.91 10.38
C SER A 37 10.10 -4.30 9.01
N GLU A 38 10.08 -5.59 8.71
CA GLU A 38 10.64 -6.17 7.49
C GLU A 38 9.51 -6.73 6.63
N ILE A 39 9.42 -6.24 5.40
CA ILE A 39 8.57 -6.85 4.38
C ILE A 39 9.36 -8.01 3.79
N LEU A 40 9.08 -9.24 4.22
CA LEU A 40 9.75 -10.43 3.70
C LEU A 40 9.44 -10.59 2.21
N LEU A 41 8.16 -10.41 1.85
CA LEU A 41 7.68 -10.33 0.48
C LEU A 41 6.35 -9.59 0.46
N ALA A 42 6.20 -8.63 -0.44
CA ALA A 42 4.89 -8.09 -0.79
C ALA A 42 4.76 -7.90 -2.29
N GLY A 43 3.51 -7.99 -2.77
CA GLY A 43 3.18 -7.90 -4.17
C GLY A 43 1.79 -7.35 -4.39
N ASN A 44 1.64 -6.46 -5.36
CA ASN A 44 0.37 -6.02 -5.90
C ASN A 44 0.35 -6.38 -7.38
N ILE A 45 -0.62 -7.20 -7.78
CA ILE A 45 -0.84 -7.62 -9.17
C ILE A 45 -2.15 -7.02 -9.61
N MET A 46 -2.08 -6.12 -10.59
CA MET A 46 -3.23 -5.43 -11.17
C MET A 46 -3.42 -5.93 -12.59
N ARG A 47 -4.65 -6.30 -12.93
CA ARG A 47 -5.02 -6.71 -14.29
C ARG A 47 -6.39 -6.15 -14.69
N PRO A 48 -6.64 -5.85 -15.97
CA PRO A 48 -7.98 -5.50 -16.42
C PRO A 48 -9.01 -6.57 -16.01
N HIS A 49 -10.22 -6.14 -15.65
CA HIS A 49 -11.31 -7.08 -15.38
C HIS A 49 -11.74 -7.75 -16.70
N PRO A 50 -11.93 -9.08 -16.74
CA PRO A 50 -12.15 -9.81 -17.99
C PRO A 50 -13.43 -9.42 -18.75
N SER A 51 -14.45 -8.92 -18.04
CA SER A 51 -15.74 -8.53 -18.63
C SER A 51 -16.08 -7.05 -18.51
N ASP A 52 -15.26 -6.24 -17.84
CA ASP A 52 -15.56 -4.82 -17.62
C ASP A 52 -14.28 -3.98 -17.79
N PRO A 53 -14.10 -3.30 -18.94
CA PRO A 53 -12.87 -2.57 -19.23
C PRO A 53 -12.65 -1.37 -18.30
N ASN A 54 -13.66 -0.93 -17.54
CA ASN A 54 -13.56 0.16 -16.58
C ASN A 54 -13.17 -0.32 -15.17
N LYS A 55 -12.91 -1.62 -14.99
CA LYS A 55 -12.52 -2.20 -13.71
C LYS A 55 -11.16 -2.88 -13.78
N THR A 56 -10.51 -2.92 -12.62
CA THR A 56 -9.23 -3.63 -12.41
C THR A 56 -9.41 -4.68 -11.33
N LEU A 57 -8.92 -5.89 -11.58
CA LEU A 57 -8.72 -6.89 -10.56
C LEU A 57 -7.37 -6.63 -9.89
N LEU A 58 -7.39 -6.41 -8.57
CA LEU A 58 -6.21 -6.20 -7.74
C LEU A 58 -6.04 -7.38 -6.79
N VAL A 59 -4.88 -8.03 -6.84
CA VAL A 59 -4.45 -9.05 -5.88
C VAL A 59 -3.30 -8.46 -5.07
N THR A 60 -3.44 -8.46 -3.75
CA THR A 60 -2.40 -8.03 -2.81
C THR A 60 -1.93 -9.21 -1.98
N LEU A 61 -0.61 -9.41 -1.95
CA LEU A 61 0.09 -10.35 -1.09
C LEU A 61 1.01 -9.57 -0.17
N THR A 62 0.98 -9.91 1.12
CA THR A 62 1.75 -9.21 2.14
C THR A 62 2.26 -10.21 3.18
N HIS A 63 3.58 -10.38 3.23
CA HIS A 63 4.27 -11.15 4.24
C HIS A 63 5.24 -10.22 4.99
N ILE A 64 4.90 -9.90 6.23
CA ILE A 64 5.60 -8.90 7.04
C ILE A 64 6.04 -9.52 8.36
N ASN A 65 7.28 -9.26 8.75
CA ASN A 65 7.75 -9.37 10.11
C ASN A 65 7.69 -7.98 10.77
N PRO A 66 6.78 -7.75 11.74
CA PRO A 66 6.69 -6.45 12.40
C PRO A 66 7.92 -6.09 13.25
N GLY A 67 8.77 -7.06 13.62
CA GLY A 67 9.92 -6.87 14.51
C GLY A 67 9.49 -6.61 15.97
N GLY A 68 10.46 -6.38 16.86
CA GLY A 68 10.20 -6.14 18.28
C GLY A 68 9.83 -7.41 19.07
N SER A 69 9.04 -7.29 20.13
CA SER A 69 8.69 -8.40 21.06
C SER A 69 7.54 -9.30 20.58
N ILE A 70 7.47 -9.55 19.27
CA ILE A 70 6.34 -10.26 18.63
C ILE A 70 6.30 -11.76 18.93
N ASP A 71 7.42 -12.31 19.41
CA ASP A 71 7.52 -13.74 19.78
C ASP A 71 6.72 -14.08 21.05
N SER A 72 6.17 -13.06 21.73
CA SER A 72 5.18 -13.27 22.78
C SER A 72 3.84 -13.75 22.19
N LYS A 73 3.11 -14.60 22.92
CA LYS A 73 1.76 -15.05 22.53
C LYS A 73 0.81 -13.87 22.25
N ALA A 74 0.92 -12.79 23.03
CA ALA A 74 0.13 -11.58 22.83
C ALA A 74 0.52 -10.83 21.54
N GLY A 75 1.83 -10.76 21.25
CA GLY A 75 2.35 -10.22 19.99
C GLY A 75 1.83 -10.98 18.78
N ALA A 76 1.95 -12.31 18.78
CA ALA A 76 1.45 -13.17 17.71
C ALA A 76 -0.06 -13.00 17.47
N LEU A 77 -0.88 -12.96 18.53
CA LEU A 77 -2.33 -12.72 18.42
C LEU A 77 -2.64 -11.36 17.79
N MET A 78 -1.92 -10.31 18.18
CA MET A 78 -2.09 -8.97 17.62
C MET A 78 -1.71 -8.92 16.14
N VAL A 79 -0.58 -9.55 15.77
CA VAL A 79 -0.13 -9.64 14.37
C VAL A 79 -1.15 -10.38 13.52
N ASN A 80 -1.65 -11.54 13.98
CA ASN A 80 -2.66 -12.31 13.24
C ASN A 80 -3.95 -11.51 13.03
N LYS A 81 -4.40 -10.76 14.04
CA LYS A 81 -5.57 -9.88 13.93
C LYS A 81 -5.36 -8.71 12.96
N LEU A 82 -4.16 -8.13 12.95
CA LEU A 82 -3.81 -7.07 11.99
C LEU A 82 -3.75 -7.62 10.56
N SER A 83 -3.19 -8.82 10.37
CA SER A 83 -3.09 -9.47 9.07
C SER A 83 -4.46 -9.78 8.45
N SER A 84 -5.49 -10.07 9.25
CA SER A 84 -6.85 -10.31 8.71
C SER A 84 -7.61 -9.04 8.33
N THR A 85 -7.26 -7.89 8.89
CA THR A 85 -8.01 -6.63 8.73
C THR A 85 -7.31 -5.58 7.86
N SER A 86 -5.98 -5.59 7.86
CA SER A 86 -5.15 -4.63 7.13
C SER A 86 -5.35 -4.69 5.61
N PRO A 87 -5.37 -5.87 4.94
CA PRO A 87 -5.56 -5.94 3.49
C PRO A 87 -6.90 -5.34 3.04
N VAL A 88 -7.99 -5.64 3.75
CA VAL A 88 -9.33 -5.09 3.45
C VAL A 88 -9.35 -3.58 3.57
N SER A 89 -8.75 -3.05 4.65
CA SER A 89 -8.67 -1.61 4.89
C SER A 89 -7.83 -0.90 3.82
N PHE A 90 -6.75 -1.53 3.37
CA PHE A 90 -5.91 -1.04 2.30
C PHE A 90 -6.65 -1.00 0.95
N LEU A 91 -7.33 -2.08 0.58
CA LEU A 91 -8.11 -2.15 -0.67
C LEU A 91 -9.22 -1.10 -0.71
N ARG A 92 -9.94 -0.89 0.41
CA ARG A 92 -10.97 0.16 0.51
C ARG A 92 -10.40 1.57 0.30
N LYS A 93 -9.19 1.84 0.81
CA LYS A 93 -8.53 3.13 0.60
C LYS A 93 -8.09 3.31 -0.85
N ILE A 94 -7.61 2.26 -1.51
CA ILE A 94 -7.31 2.29 -2.95
C ILE A 94 -8.57 2.57 -3.74
N GLU A 95 -9.67 1.86 -3.45
CA GLU A 95 -10.94 2.05 -4.13
C GLU A 95 -11.45 3.49 -3.98
N PHE A 96 -11.41 4.02 -2.75
CA PHE A 96 -11.79 5.40 -2.47
C PHE A 96 -10.93 6.40 -3.25
N ALA A 97 -9.60 6.21 -3.26
CA ALA A 97 -8.68 7.07 -3.99
C ALA A 97 -8.88 6.96 -5.51
N ALA A 98 -9.16 5.78 -6.04
CA ALA A 98 -9.43 5.56 -7.46
C ALA A 98 -10.73 6.24 -7.90
N ARG A 99 -11.78 6.20 -7.08
CA ARG A 99 -13.03 6.93 -7.33
C ARG A 99 -12.81 8.44 -7.31
N LYS A 100 -12.12 8.96 -6.29
CA LYS A 100 -11.83 10.40 -6.19
C LYS A 100 -10.91 10.92 -7.28
N GLY A 101 -9.84 10.18 -7.59
CA GLY A 101 -8.90 10.53 -8.66
C GLY A 101 -9.51 10.42 -10.06
N TRP A 102 -10.68 9.79 -10.19
CA TRP A 102 -11.47 9.82 -11.40
C TRP A 102 -12.32 11.11 -11.51
N ASP A 103 -12.86 11.57 -10.38
CA ASP A 103 -13.68 12.79 -10.31
C ASP A 103 -12.82 14.07 -10.34
N GLU A 104 -11.60 14.03 -9.83
CA GLU A 104 -10.65 15.13 -9.84
C GLU A 104 -9.73 15.08 -11.08
N THR A 105 -10.23 15.61 -12.22
CA THR A 105 -9.53 16.25 -13.36
C THR A 105 -8.96 15.42 -14.55
N GLU A 106 -9.24 15.91 -15.77
CA GLU A 106 -8.43 15.64 -16.98
C GLU A 106 -6.98 16.16 -16.82
N GLU A 107 -6.77 17.28 -16.12
CA GLU A 107 -5.44 17.82 -15.80
C GLU A 107 -4.60 16.89 -14.90
N GLY A 108 -5.22 16.15 -13.99
CA GLY A 108 -4.58 15.13 -13.16
C GLY A 108 -4.09 13.93 -13.99
N ARG A 109 -4.79 13.57 -15.07
CA ARG A 109 -4.39 12.48 -15.96
C ARG A 109 -3.14 12.81 -16.77
N GLU A 110 -2.96 14.06 -17.20
CA GLU A 110 -1.74 14.51 -17.89
C GLU A 110 -0.58 14.70 -16.92
N GLY A 111 -0.83 15.29 -15.74
CA GLY A 111 0.19 15.44 -14.70
C GLY A 111 0.74 14.11 -14.17
N TRP A 112 -0.13 13.12 -13.94
CA TRP A 112 0.29 11.78 -13.52
C TRP A 112 0.99 11.01 -14.63
N ARG A 113 0.54 11.09 -15.89
CA ARG A 113 1.24 10.46 -17.03
C ARG A 113 2.57 11.13 -17.33
N GLY A 114 2.69 12.45 -17.19
CA GLY A 114 3.96 13.17 -17.35
C GLY A 114 4.94 12.85 -16.22
N TRP A 115 4.49 12.88 -14.96
CA TRP A 115 5.32 12.58 -13.79
C TRP A 115 5.78 11.12 -13.73
N TRP A 116 4.91 10.16 -14.06
CA TRP A 116 5.29 8.76 -14.19
C TRP A 116 6.06 8.49 -15.48
N GLY A 117 5.59 8.95 -16.63
CA GLY A 117 6.22 8.71 -17.94
C GLY A 117 7.65 9.23 -18.04
N GLU A 118 7.92 10.48 -17.63
CA GLU A 118 9.27 11.06 -17.70
C GLU A 118 10.26 10.49 -16.68
N ARG A 119 9.77 10.03 -15.52
CA ARG A 119 10.63 9.55 -14.42
C ARG A 119 10.88 8.05 -14.46
N VAL A 120 9.96 7.28 -15.06
CA VAL A 120 10.08 5.84 -15.28
C VAL A 120 10.90 5.55 -16.54
N MET A 121 10.67 6.27 -17.65
CA MET A 121 11.41 6.05 -18.91
C MET A 121 12.87 6.51 -18.85
N ARG A 122 13.22 7.43 -17.94
CA ARG A 122 14.62 7.85 -17.72
C ARG A 122 15.46 6.85 -16.91
N ARG A 123 14.89 5.73 -16.43
CA ARG A 123 15.63 4.74 -15.61
C ARG A 123 16.19 3.55 -16.38
N ASP A 124 15.81 3.35 -17.64
CA ASP A 124 16.37 2.29 -18.49
C ASP A 124 17.72 2.67 -19.14
N GLY A 125 18.22 3.88 -18.88
CA GLY A 125 19.56 4.32 -19.26
C GLY A 125 20.29 4.90 -18.05
N GLU A 126 21.35 4.25 -17.62
CA GLU A 126 22.34 4.66 -16.62
C GLU A 126 22.38 6.17 -16.28
N ARG A 127 22.00 6.53 -15.05
CA ARG A 127 22.83 7.40 -14.18
C ARG A 127 22.29 7.45 -12.75
N VAL A 128 23.11 7.02 -11.81
CA VAL A 128 23.02 7.39 -10.40
C VAL A 128 23.31 8.88 -10.29
N MET A 129 22.36 9.71 -9.83
CA MET A 129 22.74 10.96 -9.15
C MET A 129 21.70 11.51 -8.15
N ARG A 130 22.27 11.77 -6.97
CA ARG A 130 21.97 12.73 -5.91
C ARG A 130 20.91 13.80 -6.21
N SER A 131 19.95 13.95 -5.31
CA SER A 131 19.38 15.26 -4.96
C SER A 131 19.37 15.43 -3.44
N HIS A 132 20.20 16.35 -2.96
CA HIS A 132 20.00 17.08 -1.71
C HIS A 132 19.14 18.31 -2.03
N ASP A 133 18.39 18.74 -1.02
CA ASP A 133 17.79 20.07 -0.86
C ASP A 133 16.68 20.50 -1.83
N ARG A 134 15.43 20.25 -1.40
CA ARG A 134 14.37 21.27 -1.43
C ARG A 134 13.35 21.02 -0.30
N GLN A 135 13.55 21.82 0.74
CA GLN A 135 12.59 22.43 1.66
C GLN A 135 11.38 21.60 2.14
N ILE A 136 11.46 21.31 3.44
CA ILE A 136 10.39 20.96 4.37
C ILE A 136 9.27 22.01 4.26
N GLY A 137 8.10 21.57 3.81
CA GLY A 137 6.87 22.34 3.90
C GLY A 137 6.36 22.38 5.34
N ASP A 138 5.96 23.57 5.77
CA ASP A 138 5.37 23.96 7.05
C ASP A 138 4.33 22.92 7.61
N PRO A 139 4.56 22.36 8.81
CA PRO A 139 3.63 21.43 9.47
C PRO A 139 2.25 22.00 9.81
N GLY A 140 2.08 23.34 9.76
CA GLY A 140 0.84 24.03 10.14
C GLY A 140 -0.34 23.87 9.17
N LYS A 141 -0.10 23.44 7.92
CA LYS A 141 -1.17 23.38 6.89
C LYS A 141 -1.96 22.07 6.81
N VAL A 142 -1.58 21.01 7.53
CA VAL A 142 -2.23 19.69 7.42
C VAL A 142 -3.47 19.55 8.33
N ARG A 143 -3.70 20.48 9.26
CA ARG A 143 -4.76 20.35 10.28
C ARG A 143 -6.17 20.77 9.86
N LYS A 144 -6.39 21.26 8.63
CA LYS A 144 -7.71 21.80 8.21
C LYS A 144 -8.54 20.91 7.28
N ILE A 145 -8.06 19.72 6.90
CA ILE A 145 -8.72 18.87 5.86
C ILE A 145 -9.50 17.67 6.42
N LEU A 146 -9.40 17.35 7.71
CA LEU A 146 -10.02 16.15 8.29
C LEU A 146 -11.00 16.50 9.41
N GLY A 147 -12.09 17.20 9.06
CA GLY A 147 -13.25 17.34 9.93
C GLY A 147 -14.02 16.01 10.01
N VAL A 148 -13.58 15.10 10.87
CA VAL A 148 -14.28 13.83 11.13
C VAL A 148 -14.48 13.67 12.62
N GLU A 149 -15.72 13.86 13.07
CA GLU A 149 -16.18 13.46 14.40
C GLU A 149 -16.33 11.93 14.49
N PRO A 150 -16.23 11.33 15.69
CA PRO A 150 -16.24 9.88 15.84
C PRO A 150 -17.68 9.33 15.82
N VAL A 151 -17.95 8.41 14.91
CA VAL A 151 -19.22 7.67 14.89
C VAL A 151 -19.12 6.44 15.79
N GLU A 152 -19.89 6.45 16.86
CA GLU A 152 -20.06 5.35 17.79
C GLU A 152 -21.11 4.34 17.29
N LYS A 153 -20.80 3.05 17.48
CA LYS A 153 -21.64 1.84 17.53
C LYS A 153 -22.89 1.74 16.63
N ARG A 154 -22.85 0.73 15.75
CA ARG A 154 -23.93 -0.28 15.67
C ARG A 154 -23.39 -1.65 15.27
N ARG A 155 -23.66 -2.63 16.14
CA ARG A 155 -23.37 -4.06 16.00
C ARG A 155 -24.67 -4.73 15.57
N THR A 156 -24.65 -5.61 14.57
CA THR A 156 -25.68 -6.64 14.38
C THR A 156 -25.09 -7.82 13.59
N GLU A 157 -24.66 -8.83 14.33
CA GLU A 157 -25.05 -10.27 14.26
C GLU A 157 -25.30 -11.01 12.93
N MET A 158 -25.00 -10.46 11.75
CA MET A 158 -25.26 -11.13 10.47
C MET A 158 -24.02 -11.59 9.70
N GLN A 159 -22.86 -11.70 10.37
CA GLN A 159 -21.59 -12.09 9.73
C GLN A 159 -20.99 -13.40 10.24
N SER A 160 -21.56 -14.07 11.25
CA SER A 160 -20.95 -15.32 11.76
C SER A 160 -21.18 -16.53 10.85
N LEU A 161 -22.30 -16.59 10.11
CA LEU A 161 -22.67 -17.77 9.31
C LEU A 161 -22.03 -17.84 7.91
N GLU A 162 -21.61 -16.70 7.33
CA GLU A 162 -20.83 -16.71 6.08
C GLU A 162 -19.32 -16.95 6.33
N TRP A 163 -18.83 -16.61 7.52
CA TRP A 163 -17.42 -16.82 7.88
C TRP A 163 -17.03 -18.30 8.04
N GLU A 164 -17.96 -19.17 8.47
CA GLU A 164 -17.69 -20.61 8.60
C GLU A 164 -17.64 -21.35 7.25
N ARG A 165 -18.25 -20.80 6.19
CA ARG A 165 -18.23 -21.44 4.85
C ARG A 165 -16.95 -21.15 4.05
N LEU A 166 -16.22 -20.10 4.39
CA LEU A 166 -14.97 -19.72 3.71
C LEU A 166 -13.73 -20.42 4.29
N MET A 167 -13.83 -21.09 5.44
CA MET A 167 -12.71 -21.74 6.13
C MET A 167 -12.64 -23.27 5.95
N THR A 168 -13.57 -23.89 5.20
CA THR A 168 -13.61 -25.35 4.98
C THR A 168 -13.02 -25.80 3.63
N VAL A 169 -12.27 -24.92 2.94
CA VAL A 169 -11.48 -25.30 1.77
C VAL A 169 -10.06 -24.75 1.91
N VAL A 170 -9.32 -25.30 2.87
CA VAL A 170 -7.86 -25.44 2.86
C VAL A 170 -7.51 -26.74 3.56
#